data_AF-A0A7K2SGU5-F1
#
_entry.id   AF-A0A7K2SGU5-F1
#
_cell.length_a   1.000
_cell.length_b   1.000
_cell.length_c   1.000
_cell.angle_alpha   90.00
_cell.angle_beta   90.00
_cell.angle_gamma   90.00
#
_symmetry.space_group_name_H-M   'P 1'
#
loop_
_entity.id
_entity.type
_entity.pdbx_description
1 polymer ?
#
loop_
_entity_poly.entity_id
_entity_poly.type
_entity_poly.pdbx_seq_one_letter_code
_entity_poly.pdbx_strand_id
1 'polypeptide(L)'
;MSAETAFPPAFDLPPASDGHDRRRGHDHGYGRGGAPTIDGRDGVRRPDAVIRCGPELVAPEGVEAQTCVLARGGETWARLYYRNTTGEELRSVLTLMGPGGRTVELRCEPATHDEPGICETPRVPSSGAPRSATAVAEFVGAGPVDEAPLLLRAGSERPSPAAG
;
A
#
# COMPACT_ATOMS: atom_id res chain seq x y z
N MET A 1 -12.95 10.18 35.12
CA MET A 1 -11.80 9.47 34.51
C MET A 1 -11.95 9.62 33.01
N SER A 2 -11.26 10.61 32.45
CA SER A 2 -11.27 10.90 31.01
C SER A 2 -9.81 11.06 30.61
N ALA A 3 -9.32 10.21 29.72
CA ALA A 3 -8.06 10.37 29.03
C ALA A 3 -8.30 9.95 27.58
N GLU A 4 -8.79 10.90 26.78
CA GLU A 4 -8.64 10.85 25.34
C GLU A 4 -7.16 11.12 25.03
N THR A 5 -6.39 10.06 24.86
CA THR A 5 -5.01 10.16 24.38
C THR A 5 -5.04 10.11 22.87
N ALA A 6 -5.11 11.28 22.23
CA ALA A 6 -4.78 11.43 20.82
C ALA A 6 -3.29 11.09 20.63
N PHE A 7 -3.01 9.94 20.01
CA PHE A 7 -1.66 9.56 19.59
C PHE A 7 -1.47 9.97 18.12
N PRO A 8 -0.36 10.65 17.76
CA PRO A 8 -0.13 11.11 16.38
C PRO A 8 0.14 9.92 15.43
N PRO A 9 -0.25 10.00 14.13
CA PRO A 9 0.16 9.00 13.15
C PRO A 9 1.63 9.24 12.75
N ALA A 10 2.52 8.38 13.22
CA ALA A 10 3.92 8.34 12.82
C ALA A 10 4.18 7.07 12.01
N PHE A 11 3.78 7.05 10.74
CA PHE A 11 4.46 6.21 9.77
C PHE A 11 5.65 7.01 9.24
N ASP A 12 6.78 6.80 9.90
CA ASP A 12 8.09 7.33 9.54
C ASP A 12 8.43 6.84 8.12
N LEU A 13 8.41 7.75 7.14
CA LEU A 13 8.89 7.46 5.80
C LEU A 13 10.42 7.31 5.87
N PRO A 14 11.00 6.20 5.36
CA PRO A 14 12.45 6.10 5.28
C PRO A 14 13.00 7.20 4.34
N PRO A 15 14.12 7.87 4.69
CA PRO A 15 14.78 8.79 3.78
C PRO A 15 15.34 8.04 2.57
N ALA A 16 15.16 8.64 1.39
CA ALA A 16 15.70 8.17 0.13
C ALA A 16 17.22 7.92 0.26
N SER A 17 17.65 6.72 -0.11
CA SER A 17 19.03 6.25 0.02
C SER A 17 20.03 7.18 -0.69
N ASP A 18 21.09 7.53 0.03
CA ASP A 18 22.28 8.25 -0.41
C ASP A 18 22.96 7.53 -1.59
N GLY A 19 22.90 8.15 -2.77
CA GLY A 19 23.64 7.71 -3.95
C GLY A 19 25.07 8.23 -3.93
N HIS A 20 26.00 7.47 -3.38
CA HIS A 20 27.44 7.76 -3.51
C HIS A 20 27.92 7.57 -4.96
N ASP A 21 28.01 8.68 -5.71
CA ASP A 21 28.67 8.71 -7.02
C ASP A 21 30.19 8.95 -6.85
N ARG A 22 30.96 7.87 -6.99
CA ARG A 22 32.43 7.95 -7.09
C ARG A 22 32.80 8.46 -8.47
N ARG A 23 32.96 9.78 -8.57
CA ARG A 23 33.64 10.46 -9.69
C ARG A 23 34.99 9.81 -9.99
N ARG A 24 35.10 9.11 -11.11
CA ARG A 24 36.35 8.94 -11.86
C ARG A 24 36.19 9.63 -13.21
N GLY A 25 36.81 10.79 -13.32
CA GLY A 25 36.98 11.49 -14.58
C GLY A 25 37.93 10.71 -15.50
N HIS A 26 37.58 10.68 -16.78
CA HIS A 26 38.56 10.56 -17.86
C HIS A 26 38.10 11.45 -19.01
N ASP A 27 38.88 12.50 -19.23
CA ASP A 27 38.76 13.46 -20.32
C ASP A 27 39.39 12.88 -21.58
N HIS A 28 38.77 13.02 -22.75
CA HIS A 28 39.43 13.22 -24.05
C HIS A 28 38.43 13.66 -25.13
N GLY A 29 38.63 14.85 -25.70
CA GLY A 29 38.63 14.99 -27.17
C GLY A 29 37.48 15.74 -27.88
N TYR A 30 37.61 17.07 -27.95
CA TYR A 30 37.28 18.04 -29.02
C TYR A 30 36.27 17.66 -30.14
N GLY A 31 35.18 18.42 -30.25
CA GLY A 31 34.30 18.44 -31.44
C GLY A 31 33.29 19.60 -31.41
N ARG A 32 33.27 20.40 -32.48
CA ARG A 32 32.45 21.61 -32.67
C ARG A 32 30.94 21.38 -32.47
N GLY A 33 30.30 22.38 -31.85
CA GLY A 33 29.05 22.98 -32.34
C GLY A 33 27.80 22.10 -32.35
N GLY A 34 27.19 21.96 -31.18
CA GLY A 34 25.80 21.54 -31.04
C GLY A 34 25.43 21.65 -29.57
N ALA A 35 24.74 22.72 -29.18
CA ALA A 35 24.17 22.79 -27.85
C ALA A 35 23.27 21.56 -27.66
N PRO A 36 23.51 20.68 -26.67
CA PRO A 36 22.49 19.73 -26.32
C PRO A 36 21.34 20.56 -25.76
N THR A 37 20.27 20.71 -26.52
CA THR A 37 18.97 20.92 -25.92
C THR A 37 18.71 19.64 -25.13
N ILE A 38 19.15 19.65 -23.87
CA ILE A 38 18.66 18.72 -22.88
C ILE A 38 17.17 19.03 -22.83
N ASP A 39 16.37 18.31 -23.62
CA ASP A 39 14.94 18.27 -23.44
C ASP A 39 14.78 17.65 -22.05
N GLY A 40 14.71 18.54 -21.06
CA GLY A 40 14.60 18.27 -19.64
C GLY A 40 13.25 17.65 -19.33
N ARG A 41 12.98 16.51 -19.97
CA ARG A 41 12.04 15.52 -19.47
C ARG A 41 12.85 14.59 -18.59
N ASP A 42 13.42 15.20 -17.55
CA ASP A 42 13.63 14.49 -16.30
C ASP A 42 12.31 13.79 -16.01
N GLY A 43 12.32 12.47 -16.19
CA GLY A 43 11.20 11.61 -15.91
C GLY A 43 10.94 11.64 -14.42
N VAL A 44 10.33 12.72 -13.94
CA VAL A 44 9.85 12.83 -12.57
C VAL A 44 8.82 11.74 -12.44
N ARG A 45 9.26 10.62 -11.87
CA ARG A 45 8.41 9.53 -11.41
C ARG A 45 7.38 10.18 -10.50
N ARG A 46 6.19 10.51 -11.02
CA ARG A 46 5.12 11.06 -10.19
C ARG A 46 4.91 10.11 -9.01
N PRO A 47 4.88 10.59 -7.77
CA PRO A 47 4.63 9.72 -6.62
C PRO A 47 3.29 8.99 -6.82
N ASP A 48 3.22 7.75 -6.34
CA ASP A 48 1.97 6.99 -6.32
C ASP A 48 0.92 7.82 -5.56
N ALA A 49 -0.23 8.12 -6.18
CA ALA A 49 -1.25 8.92 -5.54
C ALA A 49 -2.15 7.99 -4.72
N VAL A 50 -2.16 8.17 -3.40
CA VAL A 50 -3.14 7.55 -2.52
C VAL A 50 -4.50 8.18 -2.81
N ILE A 51 -5.44 7.39 -3.31
CA ILE A 51 -6.77 7.87 -3.69
C ILE A 51 -7.71 7.82 -2.49
N ARG A 52 -7.61 6.74 -1.70
CA ARG A 52 -8.47 6.51 -0.55
C ARG A 52 -7.82 5.50 0.39
N CYS A 53 -7.84 5.78 1.69
CA CYS A 53 -7.53 4.81 2.73
C CYS A 53 -8.72 4.68 3.68
N GLY A 54 -8.95 3.46 4.14
CA GLY A 54 -9.86 3.18 5.22
C GLY A 54 -9.27 3.54 6.58
N PRO A 55 -10.01 3.30 7.66
CA PRO A 55 -9.45 3.39 9.01
C PRO A 55 -8.37 2.32 9.19
N GLU A 56 -7.47 2.59 10.13
CA GLU A 56 -6.67 1.52 10.73
C GLU A 56 -7.57 0.73 11.68
N LEU A 57 -7.57 -0.59 11.54
CA LEU A 57 -8.32 -1.50 12.40
C LEU A 57 -7.36 -2.42 13.15
N VAL A 58 -7.74 -2.76 14.38
CA VAL A 58 -6.99 -3.66 15.25
C VAL A 58 -7.93 -4.77 15.69
N ALA A 59 -7.55 -6.02 15.41
CA ALA A 59 -8.25 -7.20 15.88
C ALA A 59 -7.88 -7.49 17.34
N PRO A 60 -8.81 -8.00 18.17
CA PRO A 60 -8.53 -8.40 19.55
C PRO A 60 -7.35 -9.38 19.68
N GLU A 61 -7.13 -10.19 18.65
CA GLU A 61 -6.07 -11.19 18.58
C GLU A 61 -4.69 -10.57 18.34
N GLY A 62 -4.61 -9.30 17.94
CA GLY A 62 -3.35 -8.58 17.74
C GLY A 62 -2.95 -8.36 16.28
N VAL A 63 -3.91 -8.41 15.36
CA VAL A 63 -3.69 -8.09 13.94
C VAL A 63 -4.07 -6.64 13.69
N GLU A 64 -3.14 -5.84 13.19
CA GLU A 64 -3.40 -4.45 12.79
C GLU A 64 -3.40 -4.36 11.27
N ALA A 65 -4.35 -3.63 10.69
CA ALA A 65 -4.41 -3.45 9.25
C ALA A 65 -5.03 -2.13 8.81
N GLN A 66 -4.49 -1.57 7.73
CA GLN A 66 -5.07 -0.46 6.99
C GLN A 66 -4.99 -0.76 5.49
N THR A 67 -6.12 -0.59 4.79
CA THR A 67 -6.20 -0.82 3.35
C THR A 67 -6.39 0.48 2.58
N CYS A 68 -5.61 0.65 1.53
CA CYS A 68 -5.63 1.83 0.66
C CYS A 68 -5.79 1.43 -0.81
N VAL A 69 -6.48 2.28 -1.58
CA VAL A 69 -6.50 2.26 -3.04
C VAL A 69 -5.56 3.35 -3.55
N LEU A 70 -4.66 2.98 -4.45
CA LEU A 70 -3.68 3.86 -5.06
C LEU A 70 -3.89 3.91 -6.58
N ALA A 71 -3.53 5.05 -7.18
CA ALA A 71 -3.54 5.18 -8.62
C ALA A 71 -2.33 5.99 -9.12
N ARG A 72 -1.80 5.56 -10.26
CA ARG A 72 -0.70 6.23 -10.94
C ARG A 72 -0.66 5.83 -12.40
N GLY A 73 -0.41 6.78 -13.29
CA GLY A 73 -0.14 6.48 -14.70
C GLY A 73 -1.27 5.76 -15.44
N GLY A 74 -2.53 5.91 -14.99
CA GLY A 74 -3.67 5.18 -15.55
C GLY A 74 -3.87 3.78 -14.97
N GLU A 75 -3.05 3.37 -14.01
CA GLU A 75 -3.20 2.12 -13.27
C GLU A 75 -3.80 2.35 -11.89
N THR A 76 -4.47 1.34 -11.36
CA THR A 76 -5.01 1.29 -10.00
C THR A 76 -4.62 -0.02 -9.34
N TRP A 77 -4.29 0.04 -8.05
CA TRP A 77 -4.00 -1.14 -7.25
C TRP A 77 -4.42 -0.90 -5.79
N ALA A 78 -4.57 -1.99 -5.04
CA ALA A 78 -4.74 -1.93 -3.61
C ALA A 78 -3.40 -2.16 -2.90
N ARG A 79 -3.20 -1.47 -1.79
CA ARG A 79 -2.09 -1.70 -0.85
C ARG A 79 -2.67 -1.93 0.54
N LEU A 80 -2.23 -3.01 1.16
CA LEU A 80 -2.49 -3.36 2.54
C LEU A 80 -1.24 -3.09 3.35
N TYR A 81 -1.39 -2.30 4.41
CA TYR A 81 -0.42 -2.13 5.48
C TYR A 81 -0.88 -2.99 6.66
N TYR A 82 0.02 -3.79 7.23
CA TYR A 82 -0.35 -4.69 8.33
C TYR A 82 0.76 -4.86 9.37
N ARG A 83 0.38 -5.30 10.57
CA ARG A 83 1.28 -5.73 11.64
C ARG A 83 0.69 -6.96 12.32
N ASN A 84 1.54 -7.94 12.61
CA ASN A 84 1.12 -9.19 13.23
C ASN A 84 1.79 -9.35 14.60
N THR A 85 1.05 -9.04 15.66
CA THR A 85 1.50 -9.27 17.05
C THR A 85 1.02 -10.61 17.61
N THR A 86 0.27 -11.40 16.83
CA THR A 86 -0.31 -12.69 17.28
C THR A 86 0.76 -13.74 17.58
N GLY A 87 1.90 -13.66 16.90
CA GLY A 87 2.95 -14.71 16.92
C GLY A 87 2.63 -15.93 16.06
N GLU A 88 1.49 -15.97 15.37
CA GLU A 88 1.05 -17.08 14.53
C GLU A 88 1.15 -16.75 13.03
N GLU A 89 1.24 -17.79 12.20
CA GLU A 89 1.14 -17.66 10.75
C GLU A 89 -0.32 -17.34 10.38
N LEU A 90 -0.51 -16.18 9.76
CA LEU A 90 -1.81 -15.74 9.29
C LEU A 90 -1.89 -15.89 7.78
N ARG A 91 -3.11 -15.91 7.26
CA ARG A 91 -3.36 -15.75 5.84
C ARG A 91 -4.19 -14.50 5.65
N SER A 92 -3.86 -13.73 4.63
CA SER A 92 -4.71 -12.63 4.21
C SER A 92 -4.99 -12.65 2.73
N VAL A 93 -6.17 -12.13 2.37
CA VAL A 93 -6.58 -11.92 0.99
C VAL A 93 -6.86 -10.44 0.82
N LEU A 94 -6.10 -9.81 -0.07
CA LEU A 94 -6.30 -8.44 -0.50
C LEU A 94 -7.06 -8.43 -1.83
N THR A 95 -8.26 -7.86 -1.80
CA THR A 95 -9.17 -7.81 -2.93
C THR A 95 -9.40 -6.37 -3.35
N LEU A 96 -9.01 -6.02 -4.58
CA LEU A 96 -9.35 -4.77 -5.26
C LEU A 96 -10.59 -5.00 -6.13
N MET A 97 -11.62 -4.21 -5.87
CA MET A 97 -12.87 -4.18 -6.64
C MET A 97 -12.91 -2.90 -7.46
N GLY A 98 -12.88 -3.07 -8.78
CA GLY A 98 -12.97 -2.00 -9.74
C GLY A 98 -14.38 -1.81 -10.30
N PRO A 99 -14.61 -0.69 -11.02
CA PRO A 99 -15.86 -0.44 -11.72
C PRO A 99 -16.18 -1.58 -12.73
N GLY A 100 -17.47 -1.87 -12.88
CA GLY A 100 -17.96 -2.91 -13.78
C GLY A 100 -17.82 -4.35 -13.23
N GLY A 101 -17.65 -4.50 -11.91
CA GLY A 101 -17.57 -5.82 -11.26
C GLY A 101 -16.24 -6.54 -11.47
N ARG A 102 -15.18 -5.81 -11.82
CA ARG A 102 -13.85 -6.38 -12.02
C ARG A 102 -13.16 -6.54 -10.67
N THR A 103 -12.63 -7.72 -10.40
CA THR A 103 -11.97 -8.00 -9.13
C THR A 103 -10.56 -8.51 -9.38
N VAL A 104 -9.61 -8.04 -8.57
CA VAL A 104 -8.22 -8.50 -8.55
C VAL A 104 -7.90 -8.90 -7.12
N GLU A 105 -7.46 -10.14 -6.93
CA GLU A 105 -7.14 -10.68 -5.62
C GLU A 105 -5.66 -11.04 -5.53
N LEU A 106 -5.09 -10.82 -4.35
CA LEU A 106 -3.77 -11.30 -3.99
C LEU A 106 -3.83 -11.94 -2.61
N ARG A 107 -3.25 -13.13 -2.49
CA ARG A 107 -3.03 -13.80 -1.21
C ARG A 107 -1.70 -13.33 -0.62
N CYS A 108 -1.71 -12.92 0.63
CA CYS A 108 -0.53 -12.50 1.37
C CYS A 108 -0.38 -13.40 2.61
N GLU A 109 0.85 -13.57 3.06
CA GLU A 109 1.21 -14.36 4.24
C GLU A 109 1.89 -13.42 5.23
N PRO A 110 1.14 -12.77 6.15
CA PRO A 110 1.71 -11.97 7.20
C PRO A 110 2.69 -12.80 8.05
N ALA A 111 3.94 -12.35 8.12
CA ALA A 111 4.95 -12.97 8.96
C ALA A 111 4.53 -12.96 10.44
N THR A 112 5.07 -13.89 11.22
CA THR A 112 4.73 -14.08 12.64
C THR A 112 5.38 -13.06 13.59
N HIS A 113 6.17 -12.13 13.05
CA HIS A 113 6.90 -11.14 13.80
C HIS A 113 6.18 -9.79 13.83
N ASP A 114 6.44 -9.03 14.89
CA ASP A 114 5.82 -7.74 15.18
C ASP A 114 6.41 -6.56 14.36
N GLU A 115 6.69 -6.80 13.08
CA GLU A 115 7.20 -5.79 12.15
C GLU A 115 6.12 -5.35 11.16
N PRO A 116 6.11 -4.08 10.74
CA PRO A 116 5.23 -3.60 9.70
C PRO A 116 5.48 -4.32 8.36
N GLY A 117 4.40 -4.78 7.73
CA GLY A 117 4.39 -5.41 6.42
C GLY A 117 3.54 -4.65 5.41
N ILE A 118 3.83 -4.87 4.12
CA ILE A 118 3.07 -4.32 3.01
C ILE A 118 2.75 -5.44 2.02
N CYS A 119 1.50 -5.47 1.55
CA CYS A 119 1.09 -6.32 0.43
C CYS A 119 0.36 -5.49 -0.63
N GLU A 120 0.63 -5.73 -1.92
CA GLU A 120 0.05 -4.95 -3.02
C GLU A 120 -0.52 -5.84 -4.12
N THR A 121 -1.76 -5.59 -4.55
CA THR A 121 -2.29 -6.29 -5.73
C THR A 121 -1.52 -5.92 -6.99
N PRO A 122 -1.53 -6.79 -8.03
CA PRO A 122 -1.08 -6.40 -9.36
C PRO A 122 -1.73 -5.09 -9.81
N ARG A 123 -0.95 -4.23 -10.47
CA ARG A 123 -1.44 -2.98 -11.05
C ARG A 123 -2.31 -3.30 -12.26
N VAL A 124 -3.52 -2.74 -12.28
CA VAL A 124 -4.47 -2.96 -13.38
C VAL A 124 -4.89 -1.65 -14.04
N PRO A 125 -5.21 -1.67 -15.34
CA PRO A 125 -5.72 -0.48 -16.02
C PRO A 125 -7.01 0.06 -15.37
N SER A 126 -7.00 1.36 -15.06
CA SER A 126 -8.16 2.06 -14.53
C SER A 126 -9.22 2.23 -15.62
N SER A 127 -10.32 1.46 -15.57
CA SER A 127 -11.47 1.68 -16.44
C SER A 127 -12.44 2.67 -15.79
N GLY A 128 -12.10 3.96 -15.81
CA GLY A 128 -12.93 5.02 -15.22
C GLY A 128 -12.25 5.77 -14.09
N ALA A 129 -13.05 6.44 -13.26
CA ALA A 129 -12.54 7.27 -12.17
C ALA A 129 -11.93 6.39 -11.07
N PRO A 130 -10.66 6.57 -10.69
CA PRO A 130 -10.01 5.76 -9.65
C PRO A 130 -10.74 5.73 -8.30
N ARG A 131 -11.58 6.74 -8.03
CA ARG A 131 -12.40 6.83 -6.82
C ARG A 131 -13.55 5.84 -6.74
N SER A 132 -13.91 5.18 -7.85
CA SER A 132 -14.93 4.12 -7.86
C SER A 132 -14.37 2.75 -7.54
N ALA A 133 -13.05 2.61 -7.39
CA ALA A 133 -12.44 1.39 -6.91
C ALA A 133 -12.45 1.36 -5.38
N THR A 134 -12.71 0.18 -4.84
CA THR A 134 -12.63 -0.11 -3.40
C THR A 134 -11.71 -1.31 -3.21
N ALA A 135 -11.13 -1.41 -2.02
CA ALA A 135 -10.31 -2.55 -1.65
C ALA A 135 -10.70 -3.04 -0.26
N VAL A 136 -10.56 -4.34 -0.04
CA VAL A 136 -10.78 -5.00 1.25
C VAL A 136 -9.66 -6.01 1.47
N ALA A 137 -9.10 -6.00 2.67
CA ALA A 137 -8.22 -7.05 3.16
C ALA A 137 -8.94 -7.89 4.22
N GLU A 138 -8.89 -9.20 4.07
CA GLU A 138 -9.44 -10.16 5.03
C GLU A 138 -8.31 -10.98 5.62
N PHE A 139 -8.20 -11.01 6.94
CA PHE A 139 -7.22 -11.80 7.68
C PHE A 139 -7.93 -12.97 8.35
N VAL A 140 -7.40 -14.17 8.12
CA VAL A 140 -7.87 -15.40 8.76
C VAL A 140 -6.78 -15.98 9.65
N GLY A 141 -7.20 -16.59 10.74
CA GLY A 141 -6.31 -17.22 11.71
C GLY A 141 -5.62 -18.48 11.18
N ALA A 142 -4.77 -19.05 12.03
CA ALA A 142 -4.17 -20.35 11.81
C ALA A 142 -5.25 -21.47 11.76
N GLY A 143 -4.90 -22.58 11.10
CA GLY A 143 -5.77 -23.76 10.96
C GLY A 143 -6.22 -24.06 9.52
N PRO A 144 -7.03 -25.11 9.31
CA PRO A 144 -7.56 -25.45 7.98
C PRO A 144 -8.34 -24.28 7.37
N VAL A 145 -8.28 -24.11 6.04
CA VAL A 145 -8.90 -22.96 5.34
C VAL A 145 -10.41 -22.88 5.63
N ASP A 146 -11.09 -24.03 5.73
CA ASP A 146 -12.53 -24.11 5.93
C ASP A 146 -12.98 -23.89 7.38
N GLU A 147 -12.03 -23.88 8.33
CA GLU A 147 -12.28 -23.79 9.78
C GLU A 147 -11.65 -22.55 10.42
N ALA A 148 -10.75 -21.87 9.70
CA ALA A 148 -10.01 -20.73 10.22
C ALA A 148 -10.95 -19.52 10.43
N PRO A 149 -10.97 -18.94 11.64
CA PRO A 149 -11.80 -17.79 11.92
C PRO A 149 -11.33 -16.56 11.14
N LEU A 150 -12.28 -15.76 10.66
CA LEU A 150 -12.00 -14.41 10.17
C LEU A 150 -11.67 -13.53 11.38
N LEU A 151 -10.44 -13.04 11.46
CA LEU A 151 -9.96 -12.19 12.54
C LEU A 151 -10.27 -10.72 12.28
N LEU A 152 -10.03 -10.29 11.04
CA LEU A 152 -10.15 -8.89 10.68
C LEU A 152 -10.58 -8.70 9.23
N ARG A 153 -11.44 -7.71 9.00
CA ARG A 153 -11.79 -7.22 7.68
C ARG A 153 -11.54 -5.71 7.61
N ALA A 154 -10.49 -5.32 6.90
CA ALA A 154 -10.10 -3.92 6.72
C ALA A 154 -10.45 -3.43 5.32
N GLY A 155 -11.48 -2.58 5.22
CA GLY A 155 -11.86 -1.94 3.96
C GLY A 155 -11.12 -0.63 3.73
N SER A 156 -10.96 -0.24 2.46
CA SER A 156 -10.50 1.09 2.06
C SER A 156 -11.56 2.19 2.23
N GLU A 157 -12.79 1.78 2.54
CA GLU A 157 -13.89 2.69 2.82
C GLU A 157 -13.82 3.11 4.28
N ARG A 158 -14.12 4.38 4.54
CA ARG A 158 -14.33 4.81 5.93
C ARG A 158 -15.68 4.25 6.37
N PRO A 159 -15.79 3.67 7.58
CA PRO A 159 -17.08 3.36 8.14
C PRO A 159 -17.89 4.65 8.14
N SER A 160 -19.08 4.60 7.54
CA SER A 160 -20.06 5.66 7.75
C SER A 160 -20.36 5.69 9.24
N PRO A 161 -20.43 6.86 9.91
CA PRO A 161 -20.93 6.87 11.28
C PRO A 161 -22.29 6.19 11.25
N ALA A 162 -22.42 5.07 11.97
CA ALA A 162 -23.69 4.37 12.05
C ALA A 162 -24.74 5.40 12.46
N ALA A 163 -25.76 5.57 11.64
CA ALA A 163 -26.94 6.33 12.03
C ALA A 163 -27.55 5.57 13.22
N GLY A 164 -27.34 6.11 14.43
CA GLY A 164 -27.98 5.66 15.66
C GLY A 164 -29.44 6.09 15.71
#